data_AF-A0A8H7E7I3-F1
#
_entry.id   AF-A0A8H7E7I3-F1
#
_cell.length_a   1.000
_cell.length_b   1.000
_cell.length_c   1.000
_cell.angle_alpha   90.00
_cell.angle_beta   90.00
_cell.angle_gamma   90.00
#
_symmetry.space_group_name_H-M   'P 1'
#
loop_
_entity.id
_entity.type
_entity.pdbx_description
1 polymer ?
#
loop_
_entity_poly.entity_id
_entity_poly.type
_entity_poly.pdbx_seq_one_letter_code
_entity_poly.pdbx_strand_id
1 'polypeptide(L)'
;MQFDRRTLRIHQDDSGAIRKRGSAFRTQGEAEAMIFVRKHTSIPVPKVVGLQVHEDDSWILMERVPGSRLDCAWPSMPEKIRIITITQLKTYFEQLRSIHPPKPGWIGSCRDGPAYDHRLNNGFPCGPFTSVSDFHDFLVAPLKESPRPELEAEYRKCLSDDYNINFTHADIS
;
A
#
# COMPACT_ATOMS: atom_id res chain seq x y z
N MET A 1 -28.18 -18.32 -13.94
CA MET A 1 -28.15 -16.88 -14.25
C MET A 1 -26.71 -16.50 -14.57
N GLN A 2 -26.48 -16.04 -15.79
CA GLN A 2 -25.14 -15.76 -16.31
C GLN A 2 -24.76 -14.35 -15.83
N PHE A 3 -23.90 -14.25 -14.83
CA PHE A 3 -23.37 -12.95 -14.38
C PHE A 3 -22.44 -12.41 -15.47
N ASP A 4 -22.85 -11.32 -16.11
CA ASP A 4 -22.04 -10.56 -17.05
C ASP A 4 -20.81 -9.99 -16.31
N ARG A 5 -19.65 -10.61 -16.50
CA ARG A 5 -18.37 -10.25 -15.89
C ARG A 5 -17.63 -9.13 -16.65
N ARG A 6 -18.34 -8.10 -17.12
CA ARG A 6 -17.71 -6.94 -17.77
C ARG A 6 -18.00 -5.59 -17.12
N THR A 7 -18.31 -5.56 -15.84
CA THR A 7 -18.16 -4.31 -15.08
C THR A 7 -16.67 -3.98 -14.99
N LEU A 8 -16.26 -2.93 -15.71
CA LEU A 8 -14.90 -2.41 -15.68
C LEU A 8 -14.46 -2.20 -14.22
N ARG A 9 -13.25 -2.66 -13.88
CA ARG A 9 -12.67 -2.49 -12.54
C ARG A 9 -12.64 -1.03 -12.11
N ILE A 10 -12.55 -0.10 -13.07
CA ILE A 10 -12.56 1.33 -12.86
C ILE A 10 -13.60 1.93 -13.82
N HIS A 11 -14.51 2.74 -13.30
CA HIS A 11 -15.58 3.41 -14.04
C HIS A 11 -15.65 4.88 -13.62
N GLN A 12 -15.81 5.80 -14.56
CA GLN A 12 -16.09 7.21 -14.25
C GLN A 12 -17.60 7.45 -14.36
N ASP A 13 -18.23 7.99 -13.32
CA ASP A 13 -19.66 8.33 -13.36
C ASP A 13 -19.92 9.71 -13.98
N ASP A 14 -21.21 10.04 -14.14
CA ASP A 14 -21.66 11.28 -14.79
C ASP A 14 -21.24 12.55 -14.04
N SER A 15 -20.91 12.45 -12.75
CA SER A 15 -20.36 13.56 -11.96
C SER A 15 -18.86 13.77 -12.18
N GLY A 16 -18.22 12.85 -12.90
CA GLY A 16 -16.78 12.82 -13.10
C GLY A 16 -16.00 12.10 -12.01
N ALA A 17 -16.68 11.53 -11.00
CA ALA A 17 -16.05 10.73 -9.96
C ALA A 17 -15.67 9.34 -10.47
N ILE A 18 -14.63 8.75 -9.86
CA ILE A 18 -14.09 7.45 -10.22
C ILE A 18 -14.58 6.41 -9.21
N ARG A 19 -15.25 5.38 -9.71
CA ARG A 19 -15.60 4.17 -8.98
C ARG A 19 -14.61 3.06 -9.30
N LYS A 20 -13.91 2.56 -8.28
CA LYS A 20 -12.97 1.42 -8.39
C LYS A 20 -13.53 0.22 -7.62
N ARG A 21 -13.62 -0.94 -8.28
CA ARG A 21 -14.07 -2.21 -7.72
C ARG A 21 -12.89 -3.13 -7.42
N GLY A 22 -13.03 -3.97 -6.40
CA GLY A 22 -11.98 -4.87 -5.94
C GLY A 22 -12.50 -5.85 -4.89
N SER A 23 -11.63 -6.71 -4.34
CA SER A 23 -11.98 -7.52 -3.19
C SER A 23 -12.18 -6.64 -1.95
N ALA A 24 -13.05 -7.07 -1.02
CA ALA A 24 -13.37 -6.34 0.20
C ALA A 24 -12.12 -5.84 0.95
N PHE A 25 -11.18 -6.76 1.19
CA PHE A 25 -9.94 -6.45 1.87
C PHE A 25 -9.09 -5.37 1.17
N ARG A 26 -8.90 -5.48 -0.16
CA ARG A 26 -8.08 -4.51 -0.91
C ARG A 26 -8.76 -3.15 -1.03
N THR A 27 -10.07 -3.15 -1.28
CA THR A 27 -10.88 -1.92 -1.38
C THR A 27 -10.85 -1.16 -0.06
N GLN A 28 -11.00 -1.86 1.08
CA GLN A 28 -10.90 -1.24 2.38
C GLN A 28 -9.50 -0.66 2.64
N GLY A 29 -8.45 -1.47 2.48
CA GLY A 29 -7.07 -1.02 2.72
C GLY A 29 -6.65 0.16 1.85
N GLU A 30 -7.05 0.18 0.58
CA GLU A 30 -6.76 1.29 -0.35
C GLU A 30 -7.49 2.59 0.05
N ALA A 31 -8.76 2.51 0.45
CA ALA A 31 -9.50 3.68 0.93
C ALA A 31 -8.91 4.23 2.23
N GLU A 32 -8.56 3.34 3.17
CA GLU A 32 -7.94 3.72 4.44
C GLU A 32 -6.57 4.38 4.22
N ALA A 33 -5.73 3.83 3.33
CA ALA A 33 -4.44 4.41 2.97
C ALA A 33 -4.60 5.81 2.34
N MET A 34 -5.55 6.01 1.42
CA MET A 34 -5.79 7.33 0.81
C MET A 34 -6.26 8.37 1.83
N ILE A 35 -7.17 7.99 2.74
CA ILE A 35 -7.63 8.86 3.83
C ILE A 35 -6.46 9.21 4.75
N PHE A 36 -5.66 8.21 5.12
CA PHE A 36 -4.52 8.38 6.02
C PHE A 36 -3.42 9.26 5.40
N VAL A 37 -3.01 9.02 4.16
CA VAL A 37 -1.98 9.82 3.47
C VAL A 37 -2.44 11.26 3.30
N ARG A 38 -3.71 11.49 2.91
CA ARG A 38 -4.27 12.85 2.81
C ARG A 38 -4.24 13.59 4.14
N LYS A 39 -4.48 12.90 5.26
CA LYS A 39 -4.51 13.51 6.59
C LYS A 39 -3.11 13.95 7.06
N HIS A 40 -2.06 13.23 6.67
CA HIS A 40 -0.71 13.41 7.22
C HIS A 40 0.30 14.04 6.26
N THR A 41 -0.06 14.26 5.00
CA THR A 41 0.85 14.76 3.96
C THR A 41 0.17 15.77 3.05
N SER A 42 0.95 16.51 2.25
CA SER A 42 0.46 17.35 1.16
C SER A 42 0.38 16.62 -0.18
N ILE A 43 0.58 15.30 -0.21
CA ILE A 43 0.57 14.51 -1.43
C ILE A 43 -0.84 14.52 -2.04
N PRO A 44 -0.99 14.85 -3.33
CA PRO A 44 -2.27 14.86 -4.00
C PRO A 44 -2.73 13.43 -4.31
N VAL A 45 -3.35 12.78 -3.33
CA VAL A 45 -4.06 11.49 -3.50
C VAL A 45 -5.54 11.72 -3.85
N PRO A 46 -6.26 10.80 -4.51
CA PRO A 46 -7.71 10.93 -4.74
C PRO A 46 -8.50 11.08 -3.44
N LYS A 47 -9.53 11.94 -3.41
CA LYS A 47 -10.41 12.07 -2.23
C LYS A 47 -11.47 10.98 -2.24
N VAL A 48 -11.52 10.17 -1.20
CA VAL A 48 -12.60 9.19 -1.01
C VAL A 48 -13.89 9.95 -0.69
N VAL A 49 -14.92 9.75 -1.52
CA VAL A 49 -16.26 10.32 -1.32
C VAL A 49 -17.27 9.26 -0.89
N GLY A 50 -17.00 7.98 -1.18
CA GLY A 50 -17.82 6.85 -0.76
C GLY A 50 -17.02 5.55 -0.72
N LEU A 51 -17.44 4.64 0.15
CA LEU A 51 -16.82 3.33 0.33
C LEU A 51 -17.92 2.31 0.63
N GLN A 52 -17.89 1.19 -0.07
CA GLN A 52 -18.72 0.02 0.23
C GLN A 52 -17.82 -1.20 0.29
N VAL A 53 -17.97 -2.00 1.35
CA VAL A 53 -17.16 -3.20 1.59
C VAL A 53 -18.12 -4.36 1.89
N HIS A 54 -18.36 -5.19 0.88
CA HIS A 54 -19.12 -6.43 0.94
C HIS A 54 -18.39 -7.54 0.17
N GLU A 55 -18.58 -8.80 0.55
CA GLU A 55 -17.85 -9.95 -0.01
C GLU A 55 -17.81 -9.95 -1.54
N ASP A 56 -18.96 -9.71 -2.18
CA ASP A 56 -19.11 -9.75 -3.64
C ASP A 56 -19.25 -8.36 -4.31
N ASP A 57 -19.37 -7.28 -3.54
CA ASP A 57 -19.64 -5.93 -4.08
C ASP A 57 -18.91 -4.84 -3.31
N SER A 58 -17.58 -4.85 -3.41
CA SER A 58 -16.72 -3.85 -2.78
C SER A 58 -16.21 -2.81 -3.77
N TRP A 59 -16.38 -1.53 -3.43
CA TRP A 59 -15.94 -0.41 -4.24
C TRP A 59 -15.55 0.85 -3.45
N ILE A 60 -14.68 1.66 -4.05
CA ILE A 60 -14.33 3.01 -3.61
C ILE A 60 -14.86 3.99 -4.65
N LEU A 61 -15.57 5.03 -4.22
CA LEU A 61 -15.91 6.18 -5.04
C LEU A 61 -14.99 7.33 -4.61
N MET A 62 -14.28 7.93 -5.57
CA MET A 62 -13.27 8.93 -5.29
C MET A 62 -13.19 10.02 -6.38
N GLU A 63 -12.70 11.19 -6.02
CA GLU A 63 -12.45 12.28 -6.98
C GLU A 63 -11.40 11.88 -8.02
N ARG A 64 -11.60 12.29 -9.29
CA ARG A 64 -10.59 12.16 -10.32
C ARG A 64 -9.50 13.20 -10.10
N VAL A 65 -8.25 12.77 -9.93
CA VAL A 65 -7.10 13.69 -9.92
C VAL A 65 -6.82 14.13 -11.36
N PRO A 66 -6.84 15.44 -11.68
CA PRO A 66 -6.55 15.93 -13.02
C PRO A 66 -5.07 15.73 -13.36
N GLY A 67 -4.79 15.35 -14.60
CA GLY A 67 -3.43 15.16 -15.08
C GLY A 67 -3.33 14.04 -16.10
N SER A 68 -2.09 13.80 -16.53
CA SER A 68 -1.69 12.66 -17.34
C SER A 68 -0.80 11.74 -16.51
N ARG A 69 -0.84 10.43 -16.79
CA ARG A 69 0.10 9.50 -16.18
C ARG A 69 1.53 9.91 -16.52
N LEU A 70 2.44 9.72 -15.57
CA LEU A 70 3.81 10.18 -15.72
C LEU A 70 4.52 9.45 -16.87
N ASP A 71 4.31 8.15 -17.04
CA ASP A 71 4.87 7.35 -18.14
C ASP A 71 4.46 7.86 -19.53
N CYS A 72 3.23 8.36 -19.68
CA CYS A 72 2.77 8.96 -20.93
C CYS A 72 3.39 10.35 -21.17
N ALA A 73 3.52 11.16 -20.12
CA ALA A 73 4.02 12.54 -20.24
C ALA A 73 5.55 12.62 -20.30
N TRP A 74 6.26 11.68 -19.69
CA TRP A 74 7.72 11.68 -19.52
C TRP A 74 8.49 11.81 -20.84
N PRO A 75 8.18 11.07 -21.93
CA PRO A 75 8.93 11.13 -23.17
C PRO A 75 8.97 12.53 -23.80
N SER A 76 7.85 13.27 -23.72
CA SER A 76 7.74 14.64 -24.25
C SER A 76 8.12 15.74 -23.25
N MET A 77 8.41 15.37 -21.99
CA MET A 77 8.68 16.34 -20.93
C MET A 77 10.08 16.96 -21.11
N PRO A 78 10.19 18.32 -21.12
CA PRO A 78 11.49 18.98 -21.16
C PRO A 78 12.35 18.62 -19.95
N GLU A 79 13.68 18.59 -20.12
CA GLU A 79 14.62 18.21 -19.06
C GLU A 79 14.42 19.00 -17.76
N LYS A 80 14.26 20.34 -17.87
CA LYS A 80 13.96 21.21 -16.73
C LYS A 80 12.73 20.75 -15.94
N ILE A 81 11.68 20.31 -16.63
CA ILE A 81 10.45 19.85 -15.99
C ILE A 81 10.65 18.47 -15.34
N ARG A 82 11.41 17.56 -15.98
CA ARG A 82 11.78 16.28 -15.37
C ARG A 82 12.51 16.46 -14.04
N ILE A 83 13.45 17.39 -13.96
CA ILE A 83 14.18 17.71 -12.71
C ILE A 83 13.21 18.19 -11.62
N ILE A 84 12.26 19.06 -11.97
CA ILE A 84 11.22 19.52 -11.05
C ILE A 84 10.36 18.34 -10.57
N THR A 85 9.93 17.46 -11.48
CA THR A 85 9.13 16.29 -11.14
C THR A 85 9.87 15.32 -10.23
N ILE A 86 11.16 15.03 -10.48
CA ILE A 86 11.99 14.19 -9.60
C ILE A 86 12.09 14.81 -8.20
N THR A 87 12.32 16.13 -8.14
CA THR A 87 12.41 16.86 -6.86
C THR A 87 11.10 16.77 -6.09
N GLN A 88 9.96 16.91 -6.78
CA GLN A 88 8.63 16.78 -6.17
C GLN A 88 8.37 15.36 -5.66
N LEU A 89 8.69 14.32 -6.45
CA LEU A 89 8.56 12.93 -6.03
C LEU A 89 9.42 12.60 -4.81
N LYS A 90 10.66 13.09 -4.78
CA LYS A 90 11.54 12.96 -3.61
C LYS A 90 10.89 13.58 -2.37
N THR A 91 10.34 14.78 -2.50
CA THR A 91 9.63 15.47 -1.41
C THR A 91 8.42 14.65 -0.92
N TYR A 92 7.69 13.98 -1.82
CA TYR A 92 6.58 13.10 -1.44
C TYR A 92 7.06 11.85 -0.68
N PHE A 93 8.17 11.22 -1.07
CA PHE A 93 8.71 10.10 -0.30
C PHE A 93 9.22 10.51 1.08
N GLU A 94 9.84 11.69 1.19
CA GLU A 94 10.24 12.25 2.48
C GLU A 94 9.03 12.45 3.39
N GLN A 95 7.91 12.96 2.85
CA GLN A 95 6.67 13.10 3.60
C GLN A 95 6.11 11.74 4.06
N LEU A 96 6.04 10.73 3.19
CA LEU A 96 5.61 9.39 3.59
C LEU A 96 6.51 8.81 4.70
N ARG A 97 7.83 8.93 4.54
CA ARG A 97 8.80 8.43 5.53
C ARG A 97 8.78 9.19 6.85
N SER A 98 8.31 10.44 6.86
CA SER A 98 8.13 11.22 8.08
C SER A 98 6.92 10.79 8.93
N ILE A 99 6.07 9.91 8.38
CA ILE A 99 4.99 9.28 9.13
C ILE A 99 5.59 8.16 9.98
N HIS A 100 5.58 8.37 11.30
CA HIS A 100 6.08 7.40 12.26
C HIS A 100 4.98 6.42 12.67
N PRO A 101 5.34 5.15 12.98
CA PRO A 101 4.39 4.21 13.56
C PRO A 101 3.91 4.68 14.94
N PRO A 102 2.79 4.15 15.46
CA PRO A 102 2.25 4.53 16.77
C PRO A 102 3.23 4.30 17.93
N LYS A 103 4.14 3.32 17.78
CA LYS A 103 5.18 2.97 18.76
C LYS A 103 6.45 2.55 18.02
N PRO A 104 7.65 2.74 18.61
CA PRO A 104 8.89 2.19 18.07
C PRO A 104 8.78 0.68 17.82
N GLY A 105 9.26 0.22 16.66
CA GLY A 105 9.24 -1.20 16.28
C GLY A 105 7.88 -1.73 15.80
N TRP A 106 6.81 -0.93 15.86
CA TRP A 106 5.48 -1.40 15.47
C TRP A 106 5.33 -1.51 13.94
N ILE A 107 4.84 -2.65 13.45
CA ILE A 107 4.63 -2.94 12.02
C ILE A 107 3.18 -3.40 11.81
N GLY A 108 2.42 -2.67 10.98
CA GLY A 108 1.02 -2.96 10.70
C GLY A 108 0.41 -2.02 9.67
N SER A 109 -0.92 -1.98 9.59
CA SER A 109 -1.66 -1.11 8.66
C SER A 109 -1.78 0.33 9.15
N CYS A 110 -2.28 1.22 8.30
CA CYS A 110 -2.57 2.62 8.65
C CYS A 110 -3.72 2.83 9.65
N ARG A 111 -4.37 1.74 10.11
CA ARG A 111 -5.44 1.74 11.13
C ARG A 111 -5.08 0.90 12.35
N ASP A 112 -3.80 0.82 12.68
CA ASP A 112 -3.30 0.08 13.83
C ASP A 112 -3.63 -1.42 13.79
N GLY A 113 -3.90 -1.96 12.59
CA GLY A 113 -4.27 -3.36 12.36
C GLY A 113 -3.16 -4.19 11.69
N PRO A 114 -3.47 -5.42 11.26
CA PRO A 114 -2.51 -6.29 10.58
C PRO A 114 -1.92 -5.67 9.31
N ALA A 115 -0.65 -5.93 9.06
CA ALA A 115 -0.01 -5.59 7.79
C ALA A 115 -0.56 -6.48 6.66
N TYR A 116 -0.45 -6.00 5.42
CA TYR A 116 -0.72 -6.78 4.23
C TYR A 116 0.29 -6.46 3.13
N ASP A 117 0.89 -7.50 2.59
CA ASP A 117 1.70 -7.49 1.38
C ASP A 117 1.45 -8.82 0.68
N HIS A 118 1.30 -8.81 -0.65
CA HIS A 118 1.03 -10.02 -1.44
C HIS A 118 2.16 -11.07 -1.37
N ARG A 119 3.36 -10.65 -0.94
CA ARG A 119 4.54 -11.50 -0.75
C ARG A 119 4.60 -12.13 0.64
N LEU A 120 3.77 -11.66 1.58
CA LEU A 120 3.73 -12.13 2.95
C LEU A 120 2.51 -13.02 3.17
N ASN A 121 2.64 -14.01 4.05
CA ASN A 121 1.55 -14.86 4.53
C ASN A 121 0.61 -15.39 3.42
N ASN A 122 1.13 -15.78 2.26
CA ASN A 122 0.33 -16.19 1.10
C ASN A 122 -0.76 -15.18 0.68
N GLY A 123 -0.50 -13.89 0.85
CA GLY A 123 -1.45 -12.82 0.55
C GLY A 123 -2.57 -12.66 1.58
N PHE A 124 -2.43 -13.21 2.79
CA PHE A 124 -3.31 -12.93 3.92
C PHE A 124 -2.71 -11.85 4.84
N PRO A 125 -3.52 -11.14 5.61
CA PRO A 125 -3.01 -10.18 6.60
C PRO A 125 -2.13 -10.89 7.66
N CYS A 126 -1.14 -10.18 8.21
CA CYS A 126 -0.23 -10.70 9.23
C CYS A 126 0.11 -9.65 10.29
N GLY A 127 0.44 -10.09 11.51
CA GLY A 127 0.65 -9.18 12.63
C GLY A 127 -0.68 -8.57 13.16
N PRO A 128 -0.68 -7.33 13.67
CA PRO A 128 0.45 -6.40 13.72
C PRO A 128 1.58 -6.94 14.60
N PHE A 129 2.79 -6.44 14.38
CA PHE A 129 3.98 -6.82 15.13
C PHE A 129 4.37 -5.68 16.07
N THR A 130 4.80 -6.02 17.28
CA THR A 130 5.21 -5.05 18.29
C THR A 130 6.69 -4.66 18.19
N SER A 131 7.48 -5.45 17.48
CA SER A 131 8.90 -5.21 17.24
C SER A 131 9.34 -5.72 15.87
N VAL A 132 10.50 -5.26 15.43
CA VAL A 132 11.20 -5.77 14.23
C VAL A 132 11.55 -7.25 14.39
N SER A 133 11.97 -7.67 15.60
CA SER A 133 12.25 -9.08 15.91
C SER A 133 11.04 -9.96 15.67
N ASP A 134 9.86 -9.57 16.18
CA ASP A 134 8.63 -10.37 16.02
C ASP A 134 8.28 -10.57 14.54
N PHE A 135 8.48 -9.52 13.73
CA PHE A 135 8.28 -9.60 12.29
C PHE A 135 9.31 -10.51 11.61
N HIS A 136 10.59 -10.42 11.98
CA HIS A 136 11.63 -11.30 11.44
C HIS A 136 11.44 -12.75 11.83
N ASP A 137 11.06 -13.04 13.07
CA ASP A 137 10.69 -14.37 13.53
C ASP A 137 9.52 -14.92 12.71
N PHE A 138 8.52 -14.08 12.42
CA PHE A 138 7.41 -14.43 11.53
C PHE A 138 7.87 -14.75 10.10
N LEU A 139 8.82 -13.99 9.53
CA LEU A 139 9.32 -14.23 8.17
C LEU A 139 10.02 -15.59 8.03
N VAL A 140 10.74 -16.03 9.06
CA VAL A 140 11.51 -17.28 9.01
C VAL A 140 10.74 -18.49 9.54
N ALA A 141 9.64 -18.29 10.30
CA ALA A 141 8.85 -19.35 10.90
C ALA A 141 8.44 -20.48 9.93
N PRO A 142 8.02 -20.20 8.67
CA PRO A 142 7.67 -21.27 7.72
C PRO A 142 8.80 -22.23 7.39
N LEU A 143 10.07 -21.84 7.58
CA LEU A 143 11.22 -22.69 7.29
C LEU A 143 11.30 -23.91 8.22
N LYS A 144 10.69 -23.84 9.42
CA LYS A 144 10.61 -24.97 10.37
C LYS A 144 9.89 -26.19 9.80
N GLU A 145 8.98 -25.96 8.86
CA GLU A 145 8.20 -26.99 8.17
C GLU A 145 8.80 -27.36 6.79
N SER A 146 9.94 -26.77 6.43
CA SER A 146 10.62 -27.05 5.16
C SER A 146 11.56 -28.27 5.28
N PRO A 147 12.04 -28.85 4.16
CA PRO A 147 13.02 -29.94 4.20
C PRO A 147 14.36 -29.61 4.88
N ARG A 148 14.61 -28.32 5.15
CA ARG A 148 15.84 -27.79 5.76
C ARG A 148 15.52 -26.86 6.92
N PRO A 149 14.97 -27.37 8.04
CA PRO A 149 14.53 -26.56 9.17
C PRO A 149 15.67 -25.81 9.86
N GLU A 150 16.92 -26.27 9.71
CA GLU A 150 18.11 -25.59 10.22
C GLU A 150 18.31 -24.19 9.63
N LEU A 151 17.78 -23.93 8.42
CA LEU A 151 17.88 -22.64 7.76
C LEU A 151 17.12 -21.53 8.49
N GLU A 152 16.12 -21.86 9.32
CA GLU A 152 15.39 -20.86 10.10
C GLU A 152 16.35 -20.05 10.99
N ALA A 153 17.17 -20.75 11.78
CA ALA A 153 18.13 -20.12 12.66
C ALA A 153 19.28 -19.44 11.90
N GLU A 154 19.69 -19.99 10.75
CA GLU A 154 20.72 -19.37 9.91
C GLU A 154 20.23 -18.05 9.32
N TYR A 155 19.03 -18.02 8.72
CA TYR A 155 18.47 -16.81 8.13
C TYR A 155 18.08 -15.77 9.17
N ARG A 156 17.58 -16.21 10.34
CA ARG A 156 17.26 -15.28 11.42
C ARG A 156 18.47 -14.47 11.89
N LYS A 157 19.66 -15.09 11.93
CA LYS A 157 20.93 -14.41 12.28
C LYS A 157 21.35 -13.37 11.25
N CYS A 158 20.90 -13.50 10.00
CA CYS A 158 21.18 -12.53 8.94
C CYS A 158 20.25 -11.30 8.99
N LEU A 159 19.20 -11.33 9.82
CA LEU A 159 18.24 -10.24 9.97
C LEU A 159 18.57 -9.43 11.23
N SER A 160 19.10 -8.22 11.05
CA SER A 160 19.26 -7.25 12.15
C SER A 160 17.88 -6.84 12.70
N ASP A 161 17.73 -6.59 13.99
CA ASP A 161 16.46 -6.03 14.51
C ASP A 161 16.49 -4.50 14.64
N ASP A 162 17.64 -3.89 14.37
CA ASP A 162 17.84 -2.45 14.44
C ASP A 162 17.47 -1.80 13.09
N TYR A 163 16.15 -1.62 12.88
CA TYR A 163 15.60 -0.96 11.71
C TYR A 163 14.58 0.12 12.09
N ASN A 164 14.63 1.23 11.35
CA ASN A 164 13.57 2.24 11.37
C ASN A 164 12.37 1.77 10.55
N ILE A 165 11.19 1.82 11.16
CA ILE A 165 9.93 1.51 10.46
C ILE A 165 9.37 2.79 9.85
N ASN A 166 9.21 2.77 8.52
CA ASN A 166 8.74 3.90 7.74
C ASN A 166 7.49 3.53 6.95
N PHE A 167 6.57 4.48 6.79
CA PHE A 167 5.46 4.33 5.86
C PHE A 167 5.94 4.54 4.42
N THR A 168 5.63 3.61 3.51
CA THR A 168 6.08 3.66 2.10
C THR A 168 4.98 3.21 1.14
N HIS A 169 5.08 3.66 -0.11
CA HIS A 169 4.30 3.11 -1.20
C HIS A 169 4.88 1.74 -1.59
N ALA A 170 4.06 0.69 -1.63
CA ALA A 170 4.52 -0.69 -1.87
C ALA A 170 4.78 -1.01 -3.35
N ASP A 171 4.27 -0.18 -4.27
CA ASP A 171 4.44 -0.36 -5.72
C ASP A 171 4.42 0.98 -6.44
N ILE A 172 5.57 1.50 -6.85
CA ILE A 172 5.68 2.83 -7.46
C ILE A 172 5.75 2.82 -8.99
N SER A 173 5.40 1.68 -9.60
CA SER A 173 5.52 1.48 -11.04
C SER A 173 4.48 2.24 -11.89
#